data_AF-A0A660WU31-F1
#
_entry.id   AF-A0A660WU31-F1
#
_cell.length_a   1.000
_cell.length_b   1.000
_cell.length_c   1.000
_cell.angle_alpha   90.00
_cell.angle_beta   90.00
_cell.angle_gamma   90.00
#
_symmetry.space_group_name_H-M   'P 1'
#
loop_
_entity.id
_entity.type
_entity.pdbx_description
1 polymer ?
#
loop_
_entity_poly.entity_id
_entity_poly.type
_entity_poly.pdbx_seq_one_letter_code
_entity_poly.pdbx_strand_id
1 'polypeptide(L)'
;ESETTSATLGKTGIRKFNLMANLDFLSIPMGKYIQNHLNFAQDLEMVPIIFGVNYFLKDERGNYLTDIQDKRVWLKWMEKRVHKELPAIKTPIGFIPYYEDLKELFQEVLSKNFPKSVYLDCFTLRINQNLAKIERIKKTYQDLKNIPEKVFKILEEQRERLEKAKRLFGESIPPEKFIS
;
A
#
# COMPACT_ATOMS: atom_id res chain seq x y z
N GLU A 1 -1.96 8.23 3.66
CA GLU A 1 -3.22 8.56 4.36
C GLU A 1 -3.46 7.53 5.42
N SER A 2 -3.97 7.93 6.57
CA SER A 2 -4.51 7.05 7.63
C SER A 2 -5.83 7.65 8.13
N GLU A 3 -6.70 6.82 8.70
CA GLU A 3 -7.89 7.31 9.39
C GLU A 3 -7.48 8.03 10.69
N THR A 4 -8.20 9.08 11.09
CA THR A 4 -7.97 9.78 12.35
C THR A 4 -8.18 8.84 13.54
N THR A 5 -7.13 8.64 14.33
CA THR A 5 -7.19 7.97 15.63
C THR A 5 -7.64 8.92 16.73
N SER A 6 -8.13 8.40 17.86
CA SER A 6 -8.48 9.17 19.07
C SER A 6 -7.35 10.04 19.63
N ALA A 7 -6.09 9.77 19.27
CA ALA A 7 -4.92 10.56 19.67
C ALA A 7 -4.82 11.92 18.96
N THR A 8 -5.57 12.16 17.88
CA THR A 8 -5.60 13.44 17.16
C THR A 8 -6.88 14.18 17.54
N LEU A 9 -6.78 15.38 18.13
CA LEU A 9 -7.92 16.24 18.44
C LEU A 9 -8.71 16.55 17.14
N GLY A 10 -9.74 15.77 16.84
CA GLY A 10 -10.50 15.85 15.59
C GLY A 10 -11.59 14.78 15.48
N LYS A 11 -12.47 14.92 14.48
CA LYS A 11 -13.53 13.94 14.20
C LYS A 11 -12.91 12.60 13.75
N THR A 12 -13.31 11.51 14.40
CA THR A 12 -12.99 10.13 14.01
C THR A 12 -13.60 9.81 12.63
N GLY A 13 -12.90 9.06 11.79
CA GLY A 13 -13.40 8.65 10.46
C GLY A 13 -12.90 9.46 9.26
N ILE A 14 -12.07 10.48 9.47
CA ILE A 14 -11.53 11.32 8.39
C ILE A 14 -10.18 10.77 7.96
N ARG A 15 -10.00 10.49 6.66
CA ARG A 15 -8.68 10.16 6.10
C ARG A 15 -7.80 11.40 6.16
N LYS A 16 -6.73 11.35 6.96
CA LYS A 16 -5.73 12.41 7.06
C LYS A 16 -4.50 12.02 6.24
N PHE A 17 -4.00 12.98 5.47
CA PHE A 17 -2.68 12.86 4.88
C PHE A 17 -1.62 12.86 6.00
N ASN A 18 -0.73 11.87 6.00
CA ASN A 18 0.40 11.80 6.91
C ASN A 18 1.59 11.23 6.15
N LEU A 19 2.54 12.11 5.81
CA LEU A 19 3.73 11.77 5.04
C LEU A 19 4.68 10.94 5.91
N MET A 20 4.95 9.69 5.51
CA MET A 20 5.89 8.77 6.18
C MET A 20 5.66 8.65 7.70
N ALA A 21 4.41 8.82 8.15
CA ALA A 21 4.03 8.88 9.57
C ALA A 21 4.81 9.92 10.41
N ASN A 22 5.37 10.95 9.76
CA ASN A 22 6.31 11.89 10.37
C ASN A 22 5.88 13.35 10.23
N LEU A 23 4.68 13.61 9.70
CA LEU A 23 4.24 14.96 9.31
C LEU A 23 4.29 15.97 10.48
N ASP A 24 3.84 15.56 11.66
CA ASP A 24 3.77 16.42 12.85
C ASP A 24 5.16 16.71 13.46
N PHE A 25 6.22 16.03 12.99
CA PHE A 25 7.59 16.18 13.48
C PHE A 25 8.53 16.82 12.45
N LEU A 26 8.02 17.28 11.31
CA LEU A 26 8.84 17.91 10.28
C LEU A 26 9.34 19.29 10.72
N SER A 27 10.66 19.44 10.87
CA SER A 27 11.33 20.72 11.12
C SER A 27 11.79 21.44 9.85
N ILE A 28 11.59 20.83 8.68
CA ILE A 28 11.94 21.36 7.36
C ILE A 28 10.73 21.35 6.42
N PRO A 29 10.71 22.20 5.37
CA PRO A 29 9.65 22.17 4.38
C PRO A 29 9.48 20.77 3.76
N MET A 30 8.24 20.36 3.55
CA MET A 30 7.89 19.02 3.05
C MET A 30 8.60 18.68 1.74
N GLY A 31 8.70 19.64 0.81
CA GLY A 31 9.42 19.45 -0.44
C GLY A 31 10.88 19.05 -0.24
N LYS A 32 11.58 19.73 0.70
CA LYS A 32 12.96 19.40 1.09
C LYS A 32 13.04 18.03 1.76
N TYR A 33 12.08 17.72 2.64
CA TYR A 33 12.02 16.40 3.29
C TYR A 33 11.91 15.26 2.26
N ILE A 34 11.02 15.38 1.27
CA ILE A 34 10.87 14.39 0.20
C ILE A 34 12.15 14.33 -0.65
N GLN A 35 12.73 15.48 -1.00
CA GLN A 35 13.97 15.51 -1.79
C GLN A 35 15.13 14.82 -1.06
N ASN A 36 15.24 14.99 0.26
CA ASN A 36 16.26 14.32 1.06
C ASN A 36 16.11 12.79 0.99
N HIS A 37 14.89 12.25 1.05
CA HIS A 37 14.65 10.82 0.86
C HIS A 37 15.03 10.33 -0.55
N LEU A 38 14.75 11.14 -1.59
CA LEU A 38 15.14 10.81 -2.96
C LEU A 38 16.66 10.78 -3.14
N ASN A 39 17.37 11.74 -2.57
CA ASN A 39 18.83 11.82 -2.62
C ASN A 39 19.45 10.68 -1.82
N PHE A 40 18.94 10.41 -0.61
CA PHE A 40 19.43 9.33 0.25
C PHE A 40 19.44 7.98 -0.49
N ALA A 41 18.39 7.67 -1.25
CA ALA A 41 18.30 6.42 -2.00
C ALA A 41 19.30 6.32 -3.16
N GLN A 42 19.84 7.44 -3.68
CA GLN A 42 20.82 7.43 -4.77
C GLN A 42 22.20 6.95 -4.31
N ASP A 43 22.53 7.17 -3.03
CA ASP A 43 23.85 6.87 -2.47
C ASP A 43 23.92 5.46 -1.83
N LEU A 44 22.82 4.69 -1.88
CA LEU A 44 22.77 3.33 -1.32
C LEU A 44 23.26 2.29 -2.33
N GLU A 45 24.28 1.52 -1.96
CA GLU A 45 24.67 0.31 -2.70
C GLU A 45 23.56 -0.74 -2.73
N MET A 46 22.82 -0.86 -1.61
CA MET A 46 21.68 -1.75 -1.46
C MET A 46 20.46 -0.97 -0.98
N VAL A 47 19.55 -0.69 -1.91
CA VAL A 47 18.30 0.01 -1.59
C VAL A 47 17.31 -0.97 -0.93
N PRO A 48 16.79 -0.68 0.28
CA PRO A 48 15.84 -1.56 0.94
C PRO A 48 14.49 -1.57 0.20
N ILE A 49 13.82 -2.73 0.22
CA ILE A 49 12.47 -2.86 -0.32
C ILE A 49 11.50 -2.15 0.63
N ILE A 50 10.66 -1.26 0.08
CA ILE A 50 9.62 -0.55 0.84
C ILE A 50 8.30 -1.29 0.71
N PHE A 51 7.68 -1.62 1.84
CA PHE A 51 6.38 -2.27 1.92
C PHE A 51 5.31 -1.32 2.43
N GLY A 52 4.11 -1.41 1.83
CA GLY A 52 2.90 -0.77 2.33
C GLY A 52 1.95 -1.82 2.89
N VAL A 53 1.41 -1.58 4.09
CA VAL A 53 0.47 -2.50 4.76
C VAL A 53 -0.82 -1.79 5.16
N ASN A 54 -1.91 -2.57 5.18
CA ASN A 54 -3.17 -2.13 5.75
C ASN A 54 -3.80 -3.27 6.57
N TYR A 55 -3.67 -3.20 7.89
CA TYR A 55 -4.25 -4.17 8.84
C TYR A 55 -5.71 -3.87 9.19
N PHE A 56 -6.28 -2.78 8.65
CA PHE A 56 -7.59 -2.25 9.03
C PHE A 56 -8.64 -2.46 7.96
N LEU A 57 -8.39 -3.37 7.01
CA LEU A 57 -9.39 -3.75 6.02
C LEU A 57 -10.56 -4.44 6.72
N LYS A 58 -11.78 -4.08 6.31
CA LYS A 58 -13.02 -4.60 6.86
C LYS A 58 -13.90 -5.19 5.76
N ASP A 59 -14.69 -6.19 6.11
CA ASP A 59 -15.77 -6.72 5.28
C ASP A 59 -16.98 -5.77 5.24
N GLU A 60 -17.99 -6.13 4.46
CA GLU A 60 -19.24 -5.36 4.33
C GLU A 60 -20.04 -5.26 5.64
N ARG A 61 -19.78 -6.15 6.60
CA ARG A 61 -20.40 -6.19 7.93
C ARG A 61 -19.59 -5.38 8.96
N GLY A 62 -18.46 -4.81 8.56
CA GLY A 62 -17.59 -4.00 9.42
C GLY A 62 -16.58 -4.81 10.25
N ASN A 63 -16.46 -6.12 10.04
CA ASN A 63 -15.48 -6.96 10.72
C ASN A 63 -14.12 -6.84 10.07
N TYR A 64 -13.03 -6.85 10.85
CA TYR A 64 -11.68 -6.89 10.29
C TYR A 64 -11.44 -8.19 9.52
N LEU A 65 -10.80 -8.07 8.35
CA LEU A 65 -10.48 -9.23 7.52
C LEU A 65 -9.38 -10.13 8.13
N THR A 66 -8.52 -9.56 8.96
CA THR A 66 -7.34 -10.23 9.52
C THR A 66 -7.20 -9.92 11.00
N ASP A 67 -6.69 -10.87 11.78
CA ASP A 67 -6.42 -10.73 13.21
C ASP A 67 -5.12 -9.93 13.46
N ILE A 68 -4.94 -9.44 14.69
CA ILE A 68 -3.70 -8.83 15.15
C ILE A 68 -2.52 -9.80 15.01
N GLN A 69 -2.71 -11.08 15.31
CA GLN A 69 -1.63 -12.09 15.23
C GLN A 69 -1.21 -12.41 13.79
N ASP A 70 -2.09 -12.15 12.81
CA ASP A 70 -1.80 -12.38 11.38
C ASP A 70 -0.63 -11.49 10.88
N LYS A 71 -0.28 -10.43 11.63
CA LYS A 71 0.92 -9.60 11.38
C LYS A 71 2.21 -10.40 11.31
N ARG A 72 2.31 -11.51 12.03
CA ARG A 72 3.49 -12.39 12.00
C ARG A 72 3.69 -12.99 10.60
N VAL A 73 2.60 -13.34 9.92
CA VAL A 73 2.64 -13.86 8.55
C VAL A 73 3.04 -12.77 7.56
N TRP A 74 2.48 -11.56 7.70
CA TRP A 74 2.84 -10.42 6.83
C TRP A 74 4.33 -10.08 6.90
N LEU A 75 4.90 -10.06 8.11
CA LEU A 75 6.33 -9.86 8.32
C LEU A 75 7.16 -11.01 7.73
N LYS A 76 6.72 -12.26 7.90
CA LYS A 76 7.40 -13.42 7.33
C LYS A 76 7.42 -13.37 5.80
N TRP A 77 6.32 -12.97 5.16
CA TRP A 77 6.29 -12.77 3.72
C TRP A 77 7.25 -11.66 3.26
N MET A 78 7.29 -10.53 3.96
CA MET A 78 8.23 -9.44 3.66
C MET A 78 9.69 -9.89 3.78
N GLU A 79 10.01 -10.65 4.82
CA GLU A 79 11.34 -11.22 5.04
C GLU A 79 11.74 -12.13 3.88
N LYS A 80 10.88 -13.08 3.49
CA LYS A 80 11.13 -13.92 2.31
C LYS A 80 11.27 -13.12 1.02
N ARG A 81 10.52 -12.02 0.87
CA ARG A 81 10.64 -11.10 -0.29
C ARG A 81 11.98 -10.36 -0.31
N VAL A 82 12.50 -9.95 0.84
CA VAL A 82 13.84 -9.35 0.96
C VAL A 82 14.91 -10.35 0.55
N HIS A 83 14.78 -11.62 0.96
CA HIS A 83 15.70 -12.70 0.59
C HIS A 83 15.47 -13.29 -0.81
N LYS A 84 14.52 -12.75 -1.59
CA LYS A 84 14.16 -13.23 -2.94
C LYS A 84 13.69 -14.70 -2.97
N GLU A 85 13.12 -15.18 -1.88
CA GLU A 85 12.65 -16.57 -1.72
C GLU A 85 11.24 -16.79 -2.26
N LEU A 86 10.43 -15.74 -2.38
CA LEU A 86 9.05 -15.83 -2.87
C LEU A 86 8.80 -14.91 -4.07
N PRO A 87 8.04 -15.38 -5.08
CA PRO A 87 7.58 -14.52 -6.17
C PRO A 87 6.52 -13.53 -5.66
N ALA A 88 6.08 -12.62 -6.54
CA ALA A 88 4.94 -11.75 -6.25
C ALA A 88 4.23 -11.36 -7.53
N ILE A 89 2.93 -11.14 -7.40
CA ILE A 89 2.06 -10.73 -8.50
C ILE A 89 2.26 -9.23 -8.72
N LYS A 90 2.61 -8.85 -9.95
CA LYS A 90 2.75 -7.44 -10.34
C LYS A 90 1.38 -6.84 -10.66
N THR A 91 1.00 -5.81 -9.92
CA THR A 91 -0.25 -5.06 -10.13
C THR A 91 0.04 -3.59 -10.49
N PRO A 92 -0.96 -2.82 -10.95
CA PRO A 92 -0.82 -1.37 -11.15
C PRO A 92 -0.28 -0.58 -9.96
N ILE A 93 -0.51 -1.08 -8.73
CA ILE A 93 -0.15 -0.41 -7.48
C ILE A 93 1.10 -0.97 -6.78
N GLY A 94 1.79 -1.91 -7.42
CA GLY A 94 2.97 -2.57 -6.85
C GLY A 94 2.83 -4.08 -6.83
N PHE A 95 3.57 -4.74 -5.93
CA PHE A 95 3.60 -6.19 -5.83
C PHE A 95 2.74 -6.68 -4.67
N ILE A 96 1.99 -7.76 -4.90
CA ILE A 96 1.16 -8.44 -3.88
C ILE A 96 1.55 -9.92 -3.80
N PRO A 97 1.32 -10.60 -2.66
CA PRO A 97 1.61 -12.02 -2.50
C PRO A 97 0.74 -12.90 -3.41
N TYR A 98 1.24 -14.10 -3.74
CA TYR A 98 0.38 -15.18 -4.24
C TYR A 98 -0.44 -15.80 -3.11
N TYR A 99 -1.61 -16.33 -3.44
CA TYR A 99 -2.46 -16.98 -2.45
C TYR A 99 -1.81 -18.23 -1.84
N GLU A 100 -1.19 -19.07 -2.66
CA GLU A 100 -0.59 -20.32 -2.18
C GLU A 100 0.55 -20.05 -1.19
N ASP A 101 1.42 -19.06 -1.48
CA ASP A 101 2.47 -18.63 -0.57
C ASP A 101 1.91 -18.20 0.79
N LEU A 102 0.83 -17.40 0.79
CA LEU A 102 0.21 -16.98 2.05
C LEU A 102 -0.43 -18.14 2.77
N LYS A 103 -1.15 -19.00 2.06
CA LYS A 103 -1.81 -20.16 2.66
C LYS A 103 -0.80 -21.06 3.38
N GLU A 104 0.34 -21.31 2.75
CA GLU A 104 1.45 -22.04 3.37
C GLU A 104 2.01 -21.29 4.59
N LEU A 105 2.33 -20.01 4.45
CA LEU A 105 2.85 -19.20 5.56
C LEU A 105 1.90 -19.10 6.76
N PHE A 106 0.59 -19.00 6.53
CA PHE A 106 -0.42 -19.00 7.59
C PHE A 106 -0.46 -20.33 8.34
N GLN A 107 -0.29 -21.43 7.63
CA GLN A 107 -0.19 -22.75 8.23
C GLN A 107 1.12 -22.90 9.02
N GLU A 108 2.26 -22.48 8.47
CA GLU A 108 3.57 -22.62 9.11
C GLU A 108 3.74 -21.75 10.36
N VAL A 109 3.31 -20.48 10.28
CA VAL A 109 3.59 -19.49 11.32
C VAL A 109 2.55 -19.52 12.44
N LEU A 110 1.30 -19.85 12.10
CA LEU A 110 0.15 -19.73 13.01
C LEU A 110 -0.68 -21.01 13.15
N SER A 111 -0.36 -22.09 12.41
CA SER A 111 -1.21 -23.30 12.35
C SER A 111 -2.66 -22.96 12.01
N LYS A 112 -2.86 -21.97 11.13
CA LYS A 112 -4.15 -21.37 10.81
C LYS A 112 -4.46 -21.52 9.33
N ASN A 113 -5.70 -21.90 9.01
CA ASN A 113 -6.19 -21.86 7.63
C ASN A 113 -6.40 -20.41 7.16
N PHE A 114 -5.94 -20.08 5.96
CA PHE A 114 -6.18 -18.79 5.31
C PHE A 114 -7.13 -18.96 4.10
N PRO A 115 -8.42 -18.62 4.25
CA PRO A 115 -9.40 -18.84 3.20
C PRO A 115 -9.13 -17.99 1.96
N LYS A 116 -9.37 -18.57 0.78
CA LYS A 116 -9.26 -17.85 -0.50
C LYS A 116 -10.16 -16.61 -0.56
N SER A 117 -11.33 -16.65 0.05
CA SER A 117 -12.24 -15.49 0.14
C SER A 117 -11.58 -14.31 0.85
N VAL A 118 -10.94 -14.54 2.01
CA VAL A 118 -10.21 -13.49 2.76
C VAL A 118 -9.07 -12.93 1.92
N TYR A 119 -8.32 -13.79 1.21
CA TYR A 119 -7.29 -13.34 0.27
C TYR A 119 -7.86 -12.42 -0.82
N LEU A 120 -8.98 -12.79 -1.44
CA LEU A 120 -9.63 -11.97 -2.47
C LEU A 120 -10.08 -10.63 -1.88
N ASP A 121 -10.67 -10.62 -0.68
CA ASP A 121 -11.08 -9.39 -0.02
C ASP A 121 -9.89 -8.47 0.28
N CYS A 122 -8.77 -9.03 0.74
CA CYS A 122 -7.55 -8.28 1.01
C CYS A 122 -6.94 -7.67 -0.24
N PHE A 123 -6.86 -8.42 -1.34
CA PHE A 123 -5.98 -8.08 -2.48
C PHE A 123 -6.70 -7.73 -3.78
N THR A 124 -8.04 -7.79 -3.84
CA THR A 124 -8.79 -7.29 -4.99
C THR A 124 -8.53 -5.80 -5.21
N LEU A 125 -8.08 -5.47 -6.42
CA LEU A 125 -7.75 -4.11 -6.80
C LEU A 125 -9.03 -3.34 -7.14
N ARG A 126 -9.32 -2.36 -6.28
CA ARG A 126 -10.49 -1.49 -6.37
C ARG A 126 -10.10 -0.20 -7.08
N ILE A 127 -10.30 -0.14 -8.40
CA ILE A 127 -9.72 0.90 -9.26
C ILE A 127 -10.18 2.30 -8.86
N ASN A 128 -11.49 2.51 -8.74
CA ASN A 128 -12.06 3.84 -8.48
C ASN A 128 -11.55 4.41 -7.15
N GLN A 129 -11.40 3.57 -6.13
CA GLN A 129 -10.88 3.94 -4.81
C GLN A 129 -9.39 4.32 -4.88
N ASN A 130 -8.60 3.63 -5.72
CA ASN A 130 -7.20 3.96 -5.94
C ASN A 130 -7.03 5.26 -6.75
N LEU A 131 -7.82 5.46 -7.81
CA LEU A 131 -7.84 6.71 -8.57
C LEU A 131 -8.24 7.89 -7.67
N ALA A 132 -9.31 7.75 -6.90
CA ALA A 132 -9.73 8.77 -5.94
C ALA A 132 -8.65 9.08 -4.90
N LYS A 133 -7.86 8.07 -4.47
CA LYS A 133 -6.71 8.29 -3.60
C LYS A 133 -5.61 9.10 -4.29
N ILE A 134 -5.27 8.76 -5.53
CA ILE A 134 -4.27 9.52 -6.30
C ILE A 134 -4.68 10.98 -6.42
N GLU A 135 -5.93 11.27 -6.77
CA GLU A 135 -6.42 12.64 -6.90
C GLU A 135 -6.35 13.42 -5.58
N ARG A 136 -6.75 12.80 -4.46
CA ARG A 136 -6.62 13.45 -3.14
C ARG A 136 -5.17 13.76 -2.80
N ILE A 137 -4.26 12.81 -2.99
CA ILE A 137 -2.83 12.98 -2.72
C ILE A 137 -2.20 14.03 -3.63
N LYS A 138 -2.53 14.01 -4.93
CA LYS A 138 -2.06 14.98 -5.92
C LYS A 138 -2.49 16.39 -5.52
N LYS A 139 -3.75 16.58 -5.17
CA LYS A 139 -4.27 17.87 -4.68
C LYS A 139 -3.52 18.35 -3.43
N THR A 140 -3.32 17.47 -2.44
CA THR A 140 -2.55 17.81 -1.23
C THR A 140 -1.15 18.33 -1.55
N TYR A 141 -0.45 17.73 -2.52
CA TYR A 141 0.89 18.18 -2.90
C TYR A 141 0.90 19.43 -3.77
N GLN A 142 -0.11 19.64 -4.62
CA GLN A 142 -0.21 20.83 -5.47
C GLN A 142 -0.29 22.13 -4.66
N ASP A 143 -0.92 22.08 -3.49
CA ASP A 143 -1.05 23.23 -2.58
C ASP A 143 0.26 23.53 -1.81
N LEU A 144 1.29 22.68 -1.94
CA LEU A 144 2.54 22.77 -1.21
C LEU A 144 3.69 23.26 -2.10
N LYS A 145 4.53 24.13 -1.54
CA LYS A 145 5.71 24.66 -2.25
C LYS A 145 6.81 23.63 -2.37
N ASN A 146 7.51 23.65 -3.51
CA ASN A 146 8.76 22.93 -3.77
C ASN A 146 8.65 21.40 -3.64
N ILE A 147 7.48 20.81 -3.88
CA ILE A 147 7.35 19.34 -3.97
C ILE A 147 8.12 18.85 -5.21
N PRO A 148 9.00 17.83 -5.09
CA PRO A 148 9.75 17.33 -6.24
C PRO A 148 8.82 16.82 -7.36
N GLU A 149 9.09 17.21 -8.60
CA GLU A 149 8.30 16.80 -9.78
C GLU A 149 8.16 15.28 -9.92
N LYS A 150 9.18 14.53 -9.46
CA LYS A 150 9.17 13.07 -9.43
C LYS A 150 7.97 12.50 -8.68
N VAL A 151 7.47 13.17 -7.65
CA VAL A 151 6.25 12.75 -6.92
C VAL A 151 5.05 12.75 -7.86
N PHE A 152 4.82 13.86 -8.58
CA PHE A 152 3.70 14.00 -9.51
C PHE A 152 3.80 13.03 -10.68
N LYS A 153 5.02 12.84 -11.21
CA LYS A 153 5.30 11.86 -12.26
C LYS A 153 4.89 10.44 -11.83
N ILE A 154 5.31 10.00 -10.65
CA ILE A 154 4.98 8.64 -10.16
C ILE A 154 3.47 8.47 -9.91
N LEU A 155 2.80 9.51 -9.39
CA LEU A 155 1.33 9.50 -9.24
C LEU A 155 0.62 9.36 -10.58
N GLU A 156 1.08 10.09 -11.60
CA GLU A 156 0.51 10.05 -12.95
C GLU A 156 0.74 8.69 -13.62
N GLU A 157 1.96 8.15 -13.56
CA GLU A 157 2.26 6.81 -14.09
C GLU A 157 1.42 5.73 -13.40
N GLN A 158 1.17 5.86 -12.08
CA GLN A 158 0.28 4.94 -11.37
C GLN A 158 -1.17 5.07 -11.84
N ARG A 159 -1.65 6.31 -12.06
CA ARG A 159 -2.98 6.59 -12.59
C ARG A 159 -3.16 5.95 -13.97
N GLU A 160 -2.20 6.10 -14.86
CA GLU A 160 -2.23 5.50 -16.21
C GLU A 160 -2.28 3.96 -16.17
N ARG A 161 -1.49 3.32 -15.29
CA ARG A 161 -1.56 1.86 -15.10
C ARG A 161 -2.93 1.41 -14.60
N LEU A 162 -3.54 2.15 -13.68
CA LEU A 162 -4.88 1.87 -13.16
C LEU A 162 -5.94 2.03 -14.24
N GLU A 163 -5.91 3.12 -15.01
CA GLU A 163 -6.85 3.34 -16.12
C GLU A 163 -6.72 2.29 -17.21
N LYS A 164 -5.48 1.87 -17.52
CA LYS A 164 -5.25 0.75 -18.45
C LYS A 164 -5.86 -0.54 -17.91
N ALA A 165 -5.65 -0.86 -16.63
CA ALA A 165 -6.24 -2.05 -16.02
C ALA A 165 -7.78 -1.97 -15.99
N LYS A 166 -8.36 -0.78 -15.74
CA LYS A 166 -9.80 -0.53 -15.78
C LYS A 166 -10.40 -0.90 -17.12
N ARG A 167 -9.78 -0.44 -18.21
CA ARG A 167 -10.24 -0.73 -19.58
C ARG A 167 -10.19 -2.21 -19.93
N LEU A 168 -9.23 -2.95 -19.38
CA LEU A 168 -9.03 -4.37 -19.67
C LEU A 168 -9.89 -5.30 -18.82
N PHE A 169 -10.10 -4.97 -17.54
CA PHE A 169 -10.63 -5.91 -16.56
C PHE A 169 -11.81 -5.36 -15.72
N GLY A 170 -12.19 -4.10 -15.89
CA GLY A 170 -13.25 -3.45 -15.12
C GLY A 170 -12.77 -2.80 -13.82
N GLU A 171 -13.70 -2.52 -12.91
CA GLU A 171 -13.43 -1.66 -11.73
C GLU A 171 -12.93 -2.40 -10.49
N SER A 172 -13.26 -3.69 -10.38
CA SER A 172 -12.87 -4.56 -9.27
C SER A 172 -12.14 -5.77 -9.86
N ILE A 173 -10.82 -5.80 -9.69
CA ILE A 173 -9.96 -6.75 -10.41
C ILE A 173 -9.31 -7.70 -9.39
N PRO A 174 -9.68 -8.99 -9.40
CA PRO A 174 -9.10 -9.94 -8.47
C PRO A 174 -7.64 -10.26 -8.87
N PRO A 175 -6.76 -10.63 -7.91
CA PRO A 175 -5.34 -10.84 -8.15
C PRO A 175 -4.99 -11.77 -9.32
N GLU A 176 -5.82 -12.77 -9.56
CA GLU A 176 -5.63 -13.79 -10.60
C GLU A 176 -5.57 -13.21 -12.01
N LYS A 177 -6.19 -12.04 -12.25
CA LYS A 177 -6.11 -11.36 -13.56
C LYS A 177 -4.74 -10.78 -13.87
N PHE A 178 -3.84 -10.72 -12.88
CA PHE A 178 -2.48 -10.22 -13.03
C PHE A 178 -1.42 -11.33 -13.06
N ILE A 179 -1.83 -12.60 -12.99
CA ILE A 179 -0.95 -13.74 -13.15
C ILE A 179 -0.86 -14.04 -14.64
N SER A 180 0.33 -13.85 -15.22
CA SER A 180 0.67 -14.19 -16.61
C SER A 180 1.13 -15.64 -16.73
#